data_AF-A0A3G1KNU7-F1
#
_entry.id   AF-A0A3G1KNU7-F1
#
_cell.length_a   1.000
_cell.length_b   1.000
_cell.length_c   1.000
_cell.angle_alpha   90.00
_cell.angle_beta   90.00
_cell.angle_gamma   90.00
#
_symmetry.space_group_name_H-M   'P 1'
#
loop_
_entity.id
_entity.type
_entity.pdbx_description
1 polymer ?
#
loop_
_entity_poly.entity_id
_entity_poly.type
_entity_poly.pdbx_seq_one_letter_code
_entity_poly.pdbx_strand_id
1 'polypeptide(L)'
;MARTSRQAEAAAPKRQYALPDVYERKLPRVMGRLKAAEDFDFNWGRFDAWIQFRYQENFYRFEYSIQKSKERNKENPIVKELHYGSDCFAVLVLQLEALAGMVEKGIYDLSVWVSGMKYLPPAVEIPSFFRALGFDRIPESCEKVNIQYKQKAKMLHPDAGGDTADFEILTRAKEQCLQYLGKGERSHG
;
A
#
# COMPACT_ATOMS: atom_id res chain seq x y z
N MET A 1 50.86 26.00 21.08
CA MET A 1 50.46 25.45 19.77
C MET A 1 49.04 24.89 19.91
N ALA A 2 48.01 25.68 19.56
CA ALA A 2 46.63 25.22 19.55
C ALA A 2 46.23 24.91 18.10
N ARG A 3 45.99 23.62 17.81
CA ARG A 3 45.38 23.19 16.54
C ARG A 3 43.88 23.48 16.63
N THR A 4 43.44 24.54 15.97
CA THR A 4 42.01 24.79 15.75
C THR A 4 41.53 23.86 14.63
N SER A 5 40.85 22.80 15.02
CA SER A 5 40.10 21.91 14.13
C SER A 5 38.89 22.66 13.56
N ARG A 6 38.97 23.13 12.31
CA ARG A 6 37.80 23.60 11.55
C ARG A 6 37.03 22.35 11.09
N GLN A 7 35.95 22.02 11.80
CA GLN A 7 34.92 21.15 11.22
C GLN A 7 34.26 21.92 10.09
N ALA A 8 34.39 21.43 8.86
CA ALA A 8 33.62 21.93 7.73
C ALA A 8 32.17 21.48 7.92
N GLU A 9 31.29 22.44 8.21
CA GLU A 9 29.85 22.23 8.22
C GLU A 9 29.42 21.88 6.79
N ALA A 10 28.98 20.63 6.56
CA ALA A 10 28.53 20.19 5.25
C ALA A 10 27.29 21.00 4.83
N ALA A 11 27.40 21.74 3.73
CA ALA A 11 26.27 22.51 3.20
C ALA A 11 25.07 21.59 2.95
N ALA A 12 23.89 22.01 3.42
CA ALA A 12 22.66 21.23 3.27
C ALA A 12 22.42 20.89 1.78
N PRO A 13 21.96 19.66 1.46
CA PRO A 13 21.74 19.24 0.09
C PRO A 13 20.73 20.17 -0.59
N LYS A 14 21.02 20.58 -1.83
CA LYS A 14 20.17 21.49 -2.59
C LYS A 14 18.94 20.75 -3.10
N ARG A 15 17.76 21.37 -2.98
CA ARG A 15 16.51 20.86 -3.58
C ARG A 15 16.66 20.77 -5.09
N GLN A 16 16.13 19.70 -5.67
CA GLN A 16 16.23 19.46 -7.10
C GLN A 16 15.09 20.11 -7.88
N TYR A 17 13.92 20.26 -7.26
CA TYR A 17 12.70 20.76 -7.89
C TYR A 17 12.28 22.13 -7.32
N ALA A 18 11.24 22.72 -7.94
CA ALA A 18 10.63 23.94 -7.43
C ALA A 18 9.97 23.71 -6.05
N LEU A 19 9.44 24.77 -5.45
CA LEU A 19 8.72 24.67 -4.18
C LEU A 19 7.47 23.77 -4.30
N PRO A 20 7.09 23.06 -3.23
CA PRO A 20 5.94 22.13 -3.22
C PRO A 20 4.66 22.76 -3.78
N ASP A 21 4.35 24.02 -3.41
CA ASP A 21 3.14 24.73 -3.82
C ASP A 21 2.97 24.81 -5.35
N VAL A 22 4.07 24.80 -6.10
CA VAL A 22 4.02 24.77 -7.58
C VAL A 22 3.39 23.47 -8.07
N TYR A 23 3.74 22.35 -7.43
CA TYR A 23 3.24 21.02 -7.77
C TYR A 23 1.86 20.76 -7.19
N GLU A 24 1.55 21.29 -6.00
CA GLU A 24 0.19 21.24 -5.44
C GLU A 24 -0.82 21.95 -6.34
N ARG A 25 -0.47 23.14 -6.86
CA ARG A 25 -1.33 23.86 -7.83
C ARG A 25 -1.42 23.19 -9.19
N LYS A 26 -0.42 22.38 -9.57
CA LYS A 26 -0.38 21.64 -10.84
C LYS A 26 -1.22 20.37 -10.76
N LEU A 27 -1.19 19.67 -9.63
CA LEU A 27 -1.80 18.35 -9.46
C LEU A 27 -3.29 18.28 -9.86
N PRO A 28 -4.18 19.22 -9.48
CA PRO A 28 -5.58 19.20 -9.91
C PRO A 28 -5.76 19.20 -11.44
N ARG A 29 -4.90 19.94 -12.16
CA ARG A 29 -4.94 19.99 -13.64
C ARG A 29 -4.50 18.65 -14.24
N VAL A 30 -3.48 18.03 -13.66
CA VAL A 30 -3.02 16.70 -14.06
C VAL A 30 -4.11 15.65 -13.82
N MET A 31 -4.76 15.70 -12.66
CA MET A 31 -5.87 14.79 -12.31
C MET A 31 -7.08 14.97 -13.22
N GLY A 32 -7.41 16.21 -13.60
CA GLY A 32 -8.47 16.47 -14.58
C GLY A 32 -8.21 15.81 -15.93
N ARG A 33 -6.96 15.85 -16.41
CA ARG A 33 -6.55 15.20 -17.66
C ARG A 33 -6.63 13.67 -17.58
N LEU A 34 -6.44 13.10 -16.38
CA LEU A 34 -6.61 11.68 -16.10
C LEU A 34 -8.06 11.27 -15.79
N LYS A 35 -9.02 12.22 -15.84
CA LYS A 35 -10.43 12.01 -15.44
C LYS A 35 -10.60 11.54 -13.99
N ALA A 36 -9.75 12.04 -13.09
CA ALA A 36 -9.71 11.70 -11.67
C ALA A 36 -9.71 12.95 -10.75
N ALA A 37 -10.20 14.09 -11.23
CA ALA A 37 -10.19 15.35 -10.48
C ALA A 37 -11.15 15.38 -9.28
N GLU A 38 -12.17 14.52 -9.27
CA GLU A 38 -13.23 14.54 -8.25
C GLU A 38 -12.87 13.73 -7.00
N ASP A 39 -11.96 12.77 -7.12
CA ASP A 39 -11.61 11.84 -6.04
C ASP A 39 -10.11 11.53 -6.07
N PHE A 40 -9.33 12.47 -5.53
CA PHE A 40 -7.91 12.29 -5.28
C PHE A 40 -7.49 12.94 -3.98
N ASP A 41 -6.41 12.40 -3.40
CA ASP A 41 -5.77 12.92 -2.20
C ASP A 41 -4.24 12.76 -2.34
N PHE A 42 -3.48 13.54 -1.58
CA PHE A 42 -2.04 13.48 -1.62
C PHE A 42 -1.43 13.91 -0.28
N ASN A 43 -0.20 13.47 -0.05
CA ASN A 43 0.63 13.97 1.04
C ASN A 43 2.09 13.98 0.60
N TRP A 44 2.85 14.90 1.16
CA TRP A 44 4.30 14.87 1.10
C TRP A 44 4.85 15.19 2.48
N GLY A 45 5.65 14.26 2.99
CA GLY A 45 6.32 14.38 4.27
C GLY A 45 7.77 14.81 4.11
N ARG A 46 8.55 14.60 5.17
CA ARG A 46 9.99 14.86 5.15
C ARG A 46 10.76 13.88 4.24
N PHE A 47 10.32 12.63 4.17
CA PHE A 47 11.08 11.54 3.55
C PHE A 47 10.41 10.86 2.35
N ASP A 48 9.11 11.09 2.18
CA ASP A 48 8.27 10.43 1.17
C ASP A 48 7.13 11.33 0.71
N ALA A 49 6.46 10.88 -0.34
CA ALA A 49 5.22 11.45 -0.82
C ALA A 49 4.36 10.35 -1.43
N TRP A 50 3.05 10.60 -1.45
CA TRP A 50 2.10 9.76 -2.16
C TRP A 50 0.97 10.58 -2.78
N ILE A 51 0.38 10.03 -3.82
CA ILE A 51 -0.81 10.54 -4.50
C ILE A 51 -1.73 9.35 -4.69
N GLN A 52 -2.99 9.47 -4.30
CA GLN A 52 -3.99 8.43 -4.50
C GLN A 52 -5.22 9.01 -5.18
N PHE A 53 -5.89 8.21 -6.00
CA PHE A 53 -7.08 8.64 -6.72
C PHE A 53 -7.94 7.46 -7.14
N ARG A 54 -9.23 7.70 -7.37
CA ARG A 54 -10.11 6.74 -8.05
C ARG A 54 -10.16 7.02 -9.53
N TYR A 55 -10.10 5.96 -10.32
CA TYR A 55 -10.38 6.01 -11.76
C TYR A 55 -11.25 4.81 -12.12
N GLN A 56 -12.44 5.09 -12.66
CA GLN A 56 -13.53 4.11 -12.80
C GLN A 56 -13.83 3.45 -11.44
N GLU A 57 -13.89 2.13 -11.36
CA GLU A 57 -14.17 1.38 -10.13
C GLU A 57 -12.92 1.08 -9.30
N ASN A 58 -11.75 1.54 -9.73
CA ASN A 58 -10.48 1.15 -9.14
C ASN A 58 -9.82 2.28 -8.35
N PHE A 59 -9.11 1.90 -7.30
CA PHE A 59 -8.31 2.79 -6.47
C PHE A 59 -6.83 2.64 -6.81
N TYR A 60 -6.15 3.77 -6.97
CA TYR A 60 -4.74 3.84 -7.31
C TYR A 60 -3.96 4.65 -6.29
N ARG A 61 -2.73 4.23 -6.00
CA ARG A 61 -1.79 4.95 -5.15
C ARG A 61 -0.39 4.89 -5.73
N PHE A 62 0.18 6.06 -5.96
CA PHE A 62 1.57 6.25 -6.37
C PHE A 62 2.34 6.78 -5.17
N GLU A 63 3.48 6.16 -4.89
CA GLU A 63 4.31 6.51 -3.74
C GLU A 63 5.79 6.53 -4.11
N TYR A 64 6.51 7.52 -3.61
CA TYR A 64 7.93 7.65 -3.80
C TYR A 64 8.61 8.14 -2.54
N SER A 65 9.86 7.73 -2.35
CA SER A 65 10.63 8.06 -1.15
C SER A 65 12.08 8.33 -1.50
N ILE A 66 12.76 9.02 -0.59
CA ILE A 66 14.22 9.23 -0.66
C ILE A 66 14.95 7.88 -0.76
N GLN A 67 14.46 6.86 -0.04
CA GLN A 67 15.07 5.53 -0.06
C GLN A 67 14.93 4.87 -1.45
N LYS A 68 13.74 4.89 -2.05
CA LYS A 68 13.53 4.39 -3.43
C LYS A 68 14.38 5.16 -4.44
N SER A 69 14.57 6.47 -4.23
CA SER A 69 15.45 7.28 -5.08
C SER A 69 16.92 6.87 -4.97
N LYS A 70 17.43 6.63 -3.76
CA LYS A 70 18.79 6.12 -3.53
C LYS A 70 19.04 4.79 -4.20
N GLU A 71 18.11 3.85 -4.03
CA GLU A 71 18.19 2.52 -4.65
C GLU A 71 18.23 2.63 -6.18
N ARG A 72 17.37 3.48 -6.75
CA ARG A 72 17.36 3.71 -8.19
C ARG A 72 18.62 4.41 -8.70
N ASN A 73 19.18 5.37 -7.95
CA ASN A 73 20.45 6.00 -8.30
C ASN A 73 21.61 4.99 -8.32
N LYS A 74 21.64 4.04 -7.38
CA LYS A 74 22.63 2.95 -7.37
C LYS A 74 22.51 2.07 -8.60
N GLU A 75 21.29 1.75 -9.04
CA GLU A 75 21.03 0.95 -10.24
C GLU A 75 21.32 1.74 -11.53
N ASN A 76 20.93 3.01 -11.57
CA ASN A 76 21.09 3.90 -12.70
C ASN A 76 21.55 5.30 -12.25
N PRO A 77 22.86 5.59 -12.30
CA PRO A 77 23.44 6.85 -11.82
C PRO A 77 22.99 8.12 -12.56
N ILE A 78 22.30 7.98 -13.71
CA ILE A 78 21.68 9.12 -14.42
C ILE A 78 20.51 9.68 -13.60
N VAL A 79 19.82 8.82 -12.86
CA VAL A 79 18.73 9.22 -11.95
C VAL A 79 19.35 9.84 -10.71
N LYS A 80 19.14 11.15 -10.50
CA LYS A 80 19.67 11.84 -9.31
C LYS A 80 19.00 11.36 -8.02
N GLU A 81 19.80 11.25 -6.97
CA GLU A 81 19.30 11.02 -5.61
C GLU A 81 18.50 12.22 -5.11
N LEU A 82 17.35 11.96 -4.51
CA LEU A 82 16.51 12.96 -3.86
C LEU A 82 16.81 13.03 -2.35
N HIS A 83 16.69 14.23 -1.79
CA HIS A 83 16.98 14.47 -0.37
C HIS A 83 15.78 15.01 0.43
N TYR A 84 14.65 15.29 -0.24
CA TYR A 84 13.45 15.84 0.39
C TYR A 84 12.19 15.15 -0.11
N GLY A 85 11.23 14.88 0.78
CA GLY A 85 9.92 14.34 0.39
C GLY A 85 9.14 15.26 -0.56
N SER A 86 9.36 16.57 -0.49
CA SER A 86 8.84 17.52 -1.50
C SER A 86 9.37 17.26 -2.92
N ASP A 87 10.63 16.82 -3.04
CA ASP A 87 11.18 16.43 -4.34
C ASP A 87 10.55 15.11 -4.81
N CYS A 88 10.25 14.18 -3.89
CA CYS A 88 9.51 12.97 -4.21
C CYS A 88 8.11 13.29 -4.75
N PHE A 89 7.42 14.24 -4.13
CA PHE A 89 6.12 14.72 -4.59
C PHE A 89 6.19 15.35 -5.98
N ALA A 90 7.18 16.23 -6.20
CA ALA A 90 7.40 16.83 -7.51
C ALA A 90 7.59 15.76 -8.61
N VAL A 91 8.38 14.72 -8.34
CA VAL A 91 8.54 13.58 -9.26
C VAL A 91 7.21 12.90 -9.54
N LEU A 92 6.42 12.58 -8.50
CA LEU A 92 5.12 11.94 -8.68
C LEU A 92 4.18 12.76 -9.57
N VAL A 93 4.04 14.07 -9.31
CA VAL A 93 3.20 14.97 -10.12
C VAL A 93 3.67 15.02 -11.58
N LEU A 94 4.97 15.12 -11.82
CA LEU A 94 5.53 15.16 -13.18
C LEU A 94 5.36 13.84 -13.94
N GLN A 95 5.48 12.70 -13.27
CA GLN A 95 5.25 11.40 -13.92
C GLN A 95 3.77 11.19 -14.26
N LEU A 96 2.86 11.62 -13.40
CA LEU A 96 1.43 11.62 -13.69
C LEU A 96 1.08 12.58 -14.83
N GLU A 97 1.76 13.73 -14.93
CA GLU A 97 1.61 14.67 -16.05
C GLU A 97 2.07 14.06 -17.39
N ALA A 98 3.17 13.31 -17.37
CA ALA A 98 3.65 12.57 -18.53
C ALA A 98 2.66 11.46 -18.92
N LEU A 99 2.13 10.71 -17.94
CA LEU A 99 1.10 9.69 -18.15
C LEU A 99 -0.16 10.29 -18.79
N ALA A 100 -0.66 11.39 -18.25
CA ALA A 100 -1.78 12.12 -18.82
C ALA A 100 -1.53 12.51 -20.28
N GLY A 101 -0.31 12.99 -20.57
CA GLY A 101 0.09 13.36 -21.93
C GLY A 101 0.20 12.18 -22.91
N MET A 102 0.41 10.95 -22.44
CA MET A 102 0.37 9.74 -23.27
C MET A 102 -1.07 9.30 -23.53
N VAL A 103 -1.94 9.37 -22.52
CA VAL A 103 -3.38 9.06 -22.63
C VAL A 103 -4.07 9.99 -23.62
N GLU A 104 -3.81 11.30 -23.53
CA GLU A 104 -4.38 12.30 -24.46
C GLU A 104 -3.95 12.09 -25.92
N LYS A 105 -2.75 11.57 -26.15
CA LYS A 105 -2.26 11.24 -27.49
C LYS A 105 -2.80 9.91 -28.03
N GLY A 106 -3.61 9.20 -27.24
CA GLY A 106 -4.18 7.91 -27.63
C GLY A 106 -3.14 6.79 -27.77
N ILE A 107 -1.94 6.95 -27.18
CA ILE A 107 -0.90 5.90 -27.23
C ILE A 107 -1.41 4.65 -26.50
N TYR A 108 -2.06 4.85 -25.34
CA TYR A 108 -2.78 3.83 -24.57
C TYR A 108 -3.86 4.48 -23.70
N ASP A 109 -4.93 3.74 -23.40
CA ASP A 109 -5.88 4.17 -22.35
C ASP A 109 -5.25 4.04 -20.96
N LEU A 110 -5.69 4.87 -20.00
CA LEU A 110 -5.20 4.80 -18.63
C LEU A 110 -5.44 3.40 -18.03
N SER A 111 -6.57 2.75 -18.35
CA SER A 111 -6.91 1.38 -17.92
C SER A 111 -5.85 0.35 -18.30
N VAL A 112 -5.18 0.52 -19.45
CA VAL A 112 -4.12 -0.39 -19.92
C VAL A 112 -2.89 -0.28 -19.02
N TRP A 113 -2.49 0.93 -18.64
CA TRP A 113 -1.34 1.14 -17.75
C TRP A 113 -1.62 0.62 -16.35
N VAL A 114 -2.78 0.99 -15.81
CA VAL A 114 -3.11 0.67 -14.43
C VAL A 114 -3.47 -0.80 -14.21
N SER A 115 -3.93 -1.51 -15.24
CA SER A 115 -4.12 -2.97 -15.18
C SER A 115 -2.79 -3.74 -15.07
N GLY A 116 -1.70 -3.20 -15.60
CA GLY A 116 -0.33 -3.70 -15.40
C GLY A 116 0.32 -3.24 -14.10
N MET A 117 -0.16 -2.15 -13.50
CA MET A 117 0.32 -1.59 -12.23
C MET A 117 -0.44 -2.13 -11.01
N LYS A 118 -0.89 -3.40 -11.00
CA LYS A 118 -1.57 -4.00 -9.83
C LYS A 118 -0.70 -3.91 -8.58
N TYR A 119 -0.88 -2.83 -7.83
CA TYR A 119 -0.52 -2.72 -6.44
C TYR A 119 -1.51 -3.63 -5.71
N LEU A 120 -1.03 -4.74 -5.17
CA LEU A 120 -1.85 -5.57 -4.30
C LEU A 120 -2.38 -4.67 -3.18
N PRO A 121 -3.68 -4.70 -2.84
CA PRO A 121 -4.14 -4.06 -1.63
C PRO A 121 -3.25 -4.54 -0.47
N PRO A 122 -2.96 -3.68 0.53
CA PRO A 122 -2.14 -4.07 1.67
C PRO A 122 -2.65 -5.41 2.20
N ALA A 123 -1.73 -6.36 2.42
CA ALA A 123 -2.08 -7.70 2.86
C ALA A 123 -3.01 -7.57 4.06
N VAL A 124 -4.25 -8.07 3.93
CA VAL A 124 -5.18 -8.08 5.05
C VAL A 124 -4.53 -8.96 6.11
N GLU A 125 -4.06 -8.36 7.20
CA GLU A 125 -3.48 -9.09 8.32
C GLU A 125 -4.59 -9.86 9.02
N ILE A 126 -4.89 -11.04 8.50
CA ILE A 126 -5.85 -11.95 9.11
C ILE A 126 -5.20 -12.60 10.34
N PRO A 127 -5.88 -12.55 11.51
CA PRO A 127 -5.41 -13.25 12.69
C PRO A 127 -5.12 -14.74 12.41
N SER A 128 -4.07 -15.28 13.04
CA SER A 128 -3.57 -16.63 12.77
C SER A 128 -4.62 -17.72 13.00
N PHE A 129 -5.57 -17.52 13.90
CA PHE A 129 -6.68 -18.45 14.15
C PHE A 129 -7.67 -18.56 12.98
N PHE A 130 -7.88 -17.49 12.19
CA PHE A 130 -8.66 -17.59 10.95
C PHE A 130 -7.91 -18.40 9.89
N ARG A 131 -6.58 -18.23 9.80
CA ARG A 131 -5.73 -19.04 8.89
C ARG A 131 -5.71 -20.52 9.26
N ALA A 132 -5.67 -20.85 10.54
CA ALA A 132 -5.73 -22.24 11.02
C ALA A 132 -7.02 -22.95 10.55
N LEU A 133 -8.15 -22.23 10.54
CA LEU A 133 -9.42 -22.71 9.97
C LEU A 133 -9.49 -22.71 8.44
N GLY A 134 -8.46 -22.19 7.77
CA GLY A 134 -8.37 -22.16 6.30
C GLY A 134 -9.08 -20.97 5.67
N PHE A 135 -9.28 -19.88 6.41
CA PHE A 135 -9.74 -18.63 5.83
C PHE A 135 -8.58 -17.78 5.33
N ASP A 136 -8.80 -17.13 4.19
CA ASP A 136 -7.93 -16.17 3.51
C ASP A 136 -8.35 -14.70 3.77
N ARG A 137 -9.51 -14.51 4.40
CA ARG A 137 -10.10 -13.23 4.84
C ARG A 137 -10.90 -13.43 6.11
N ILE A 138 -11.20 -12.36 6.85
CA ILE A 138 -12.09 -12.46 8.02
C ILE A 138 -13.50 -12.86 7.52
N PRO A 139 -14.08 -13.98 7.98
CA PRO A 139 -15.39 -14.42 7.57
C PRO A 139 -16.48 -13.48 8.09
N GLU A 140 -17.52 -13.29 7.28
CA GLU A 140 -18.62 -12.35 7.54
C GLU A 140 -19.54 -12.76 8.70
N SER A 141 -19.52 -14.03 9.13
CA SER A 141 -20.42 -14.53 10.16
C SER A 141 -19.88 -15.75 10.90
N CYS A 142 -20.39 -15.94 12.12
CA CYS A 142 -20.17 -17.15 12.92
C CYS A 142 -20.63 -18.43 12.21
N GLU A 143 -21.63 -18.33 11.32
CA GLU A 143 -22.14 -19.47 10.55
C GLU A 143 -21.09 -20.00 9.56
N LYS A 144 -20.40 -19.10 8.84
CA LYS A 144 -19.30 -19.47 7.93
C LYS A 144 -18.17 -20.19 8.69
N VAL A 145 -17.82 -19.72 9.89
CA VAL A 145 -16.84 -20.37 10.78
C VAL A 145 -17.26 -21.80 11.12
N ASN A 146 -18.53 -22.00 11.47
CA ASN A 146 -19.06 -23.31 11.83
C ASN A 146 -19.10 -24.28 10.65
N ILE A 147 -19.46 -23.82 9.45
CA ILE A 147 -19.46 -24.63 8.23
C ILE A 147 -18.04 -25.10 7.92
N GLN A 148 -17.08 -24.17 7.91
CA GLN A 148 -15.67 -24.46 7.62
C GLN A 148 -15.05 -25.41 8.65
N TYR A 149 -15.35 -25.20 9.93
CA TYR A 149 -14.94 -26.11 10.99
C TYR A 149 -15.47 -27.51 10.76
N LYS A 150 -16.76 -27.68 10.44
CA LYS A 150 -17.36 -29.00 10.19
C LYS A 150 -16.70 -29.72 9.01
N GLN A 151 -16.35 -28.99 7.94
CA GLN A 151 -15.66 -29.56 6.78
C GLN A 151 -14.26 -30.06 7.15
N LYS A 152 -13.47 -29.25 7.86
CA LYS A 152 -12.12 -29.63 8.31
C LYS A 152 -12.13 -30.71 9.38
N ALA A 153 -13.05 -30.64 10.34
CA ALA A 153 -13.21 -31.62 11.40
C ALA A 153 -13.46 -33.02 10.83
N LYS A 154 -14.24 -33.14 9.74
CA LYS A 154 -14.45 -34.43 9.06
C LYS A 154 -13.16 -35.05 8.49
N MET A 155 -12.19 -34.22 8.10
CA MET A 155 -10.92 -34.68 7.52
C MET A 155 -9.85 -34.96 8.57
N LEU A 156 -9.90 -34.25 9.70
CA LEU A 156 -8.88 -34.27 10.75
C LEU A 156 -9.32 -35.03 12.01
N HIS A 157 -10.54 -35.58 12.03
CA HIS A 157 -11.01 -36.34 13.20
C HIS A 157 -10.13 -37.57 13.44
N PRO A 158 -9.71 -37.84 14.69
CA PRO A 158 -8.92 -39.03 15.03
C PRO A 158 -9.54 -40.34 14.54
N ASP A 159 -10.86 -40.47 14.65
CA ASP A 159 -11.62 -41.64 14.18
C ASP A 159 -11.63 -41.81 12.65
N ALA A 160 -11.24 -40.79 11.89
CA ALA A 160 -11.08 -40.84 10.43
C ALA A 160 -9.61 -40.99 10.00
N GLY A 161 -8.70 -41.24 10.95
CA GLY A 161 -7.25 -41.37 10.71
C GLY A 161 -6.47 -40.06 10.81
N GLY A 162 -7.06 -39.01 11.40
CA GLY A 162 -6.41 -37.71 11.65
C GLY A 162 -5.57 -37.66 12.93
N ASP A 163 -4.72 -36.63 13.05
CA ASP A 163 -3.95 -36.37 14.27
C ASP A 163 -4.80 -35.66 15.33
N THR A 164 -4.72 -36.17 16.56
CA THR A 164 -5.43 -35.60 17.72
C THR A 164 -4.92 -34.20 18.06
N ALA A 165 -3.62 -33.94 17.89
CA ALA A 165 -3.04 -32.63 18.13
C ALA A 165 -3.57 -31.57 17.14
N ASP A 166 -3.69 -31.93 15.86
CA ASP A 166 -4.24 -31.06 14.83
C ASP A 166 -5.73 -30.77 15.05
N PHE A 167 -6.48 -31.76 15.55
CA PHE A 167 -7.89 -31.61 15.88
C PHE A 167 -8.12 -30.65 17.07
N GLU A 168 -7.25 -30.70 18.09
CA GLU A 168 -7.28 -29.76 19.21
C GLU A 168 -6.95 -28.33 18.76
N ILE A 169 -5.93 -28.15 17.91
CA ILE A 169 -5.57 -26.85 17.33
C ILE A 169 -6.74 -26.28 16.51
N LEU A 170 -7.39 -27.11 15.69
CA LEU A 170 -8.56 -26.71 14.90
C LEU A 170 -9.74 -26.27 15.79
N THR A 171 -9.97 -26.99 16.89
CA THR A 171 -11.07 -26.70 17.84
C THR A 171 -10.80 -25.39 18.59
N ARG A 172 -9.57 -25.17 19.05
CA ARG A 172 -9.17 -23.91 19.67
C ARG A 172 -9.27 -22.71 18.72
N ALA A 173 -8.86 -22.90 17.46
CA ALA A 173 -8.98 -21.86 16.44
C ALA A 173 -10.44 -21.44 16.21
N LYS A 174 -11.38 -22.40 16.23
CA LYS A 174 -12.83 -22.13 16.11
C LYS A 174 -13.34 -21.24 17.24
N GLU A 175 -12.99 -21.57 18.48
CA GLU A 175 -13.41 -20.78 19.64
C GLU A 175 -12.89 -19.34 19.55
N GLN A 176 -11.63 -19.17 19.14
CA GLN A 176 -11.03 -17.84 18.95
C GLN A 176 -11.72 -17.05 17.82
N CYS A 177 -12.06 -17.70 16.70
CA CYS A 177 -12.84 -17.08 15.63
C CYS A 177 -14.21 -16.59 16.11
N LEU A 178 -14.95 -17.42 16.85
CA LEU A 178 -16.28 -17.08 17.35
C LEU A 178 -16.23 -15.95 18.38
N GLN A 179 -15.25 -15.97 19.28
CA GLN A 179 -15.03 -14.88 20.24
C GLN A 179 -14.67 -13.55 19.56
N TYR A 180 -13.85 -13.61 18.50
CA TYR A 180 -13.47 -12.42 17.73
C TYR A 180 -14.71 -11.76 17.09
N LEU A 181 -15.55 -12.56 16.43
CA LEU A 181 -16.77 -12.05 15.78
C LEU A 181 -17.83 -11.58 16.81
N GLY A 182 -18.01 -12.33 17.89
CA GLY A 182 -18.95 -11.95 18.96
C GLY A 182 -18.56 -10.70 19.77
N LYS A 183 -17.28 -10.30 19.75
CA LYS A 183 -16.83 -9.01 20.29
C LYS A 183 -17.10 -7.84 19.32
N GLY A 184 -17.04 -8.09 18.01
CA GLY A 184 -17.32 -7.08 16.98
C GLY A 184 -18.79 -6.67 16.91
N GLU A 185 -19.72 -7.59 17.21
CA GLU A 185 -21.16 -7.30 17.25
C GLU A 185 -21.58 -6.42 18.44
N ARG A 186 -20.77 -6.34 19.50
CA ARG A 186 -21.07 -5.53 20.71
C ARG A 186 -20.53 -4.10 20.66
N SER A 187 -19.73 -3.73 19.65
CA SER A 187 -19.18 -2.37 19.51
C SER A 187 -19.91 -1.49 18.49
N HIS A 188 -20.91 -2.04 17.78
CA HIS A 188 -21.76 -1.33 16.81
C HIS A 188 -23.24 -1.29 17.24
N GLY A 189 -23.52 -1.45 18.54
CA GLY A 189 -24.84 -1.25 19.14
C GLY A 189 -24.92 0.07 19.89
#